data_AF-A0A5R8LBY6-F1
#
_entry.id   AF-A0A5R8LBY6-F1
#
_cell.length_a   1.000
_cell.length_b   1.000
_cell.length_c   1.000
_cell.angle_alpha   90.00
_cell.angle_beta   90.00
_cell.angle_gamma   90.00
#
_symmetry.space_group_name_H-M   'P 1'
#
loop_
_entity.id
_entity.type
_entity.pdbx_description
1 polymer ?
#
loop_
_entity_poly.entity_id
_entity_poly.type
_entity_poly.pdbx_seq_one_letter_code
_entity_poly.pdbx_strand_id
1 'polypeptide(L)'
;MLRQHIEAAKSLAAGHEYIDSSDIFEVFRDSGATAVSGNYLVLTVTIRGYAGERNTSPEDVAGDYSVEFQWRVVTVDAGGLVDLVDALRTQFVGQRLEVAGRACTPFTSDMDDARYDSNVRLFYQDIYFDTVSSRAA
;
A
#
# COMPACT_ATOMS: atom_id res chain seq x y z
N MET A 1 -6.02 -9.33 -11.72
CA MET A 1 -6.39 -9.26 -10.29
C MET A 1 -5.39 -8.45 -9.46
N LEU A 2 -4.18 -8.95 -9.15
CA LEU A 2 -3.18 -8.20 -8.37
C LEU A 2 -2.88 -6.81 -8.96
N ARG A 3 -2.62 -6.74 -10.28
CA ARG A 3 -2.38 -5.48 -11.00
C ARG A 3 -3.51 -4.45 -10.82
N GLN A 4 -4.76 -4.89 -10.80
CA GLN A 4 -5.91 -3.98 -10.62
C GLN A 4 -5.96 -3.41 -9.19
N HIS A 5 -5.54 -4.19 -8.19
CA HIS A 5 -5.46 -3.71 -6.81
C HIS A 5 -4.32 -2.70 -6.66
N ILE A 6 -3.17 -2.97 -7.28
CA ILE A 6 -2.04 -2.03 -7.31
C ILE A 6 -2.47 -0.70 -7.93
N GLU A 7 -3.08 -0.73 -9.12
CA GLU A 7 -3.51 0.51 -9.80
C GLU A 7 -4.59 1.26 -9.03
N ALA A 8 -5.56 0.54 -8.46
CA ALA A 8 -6.58 1.16 -7.62
C ALA A 8 -5.97 1.82 -6.37
N ALA A 9 -4.99 1.17 -5.73
CA ALA A 9 -4.34 1.72 -4.54
C ALA A 9 -3.48 2.95 -4.88
N LYS A 10 -2.76 2.92 -6.00
CA LYS A 10 -2.04 4.10 -6.51
C LYS A 10 -3.00 5.26 -6.81
N SER A 11 -4.13 4.97 -7.45
CA SER A 11 -5.15 5.97 -7.77
C SER A 11 -5.78 6.56 -6.51
N LEU A 12 -6.04 5.75 -5.49
CA LEU A 12 -6.55 6.21 -4.21
C LEU A 12 -5.54 7.11 -3.50
N ALA A 13 -4.27 6.70 -3.43
CA ALA A 13 -3.20 7.51 -2.84
C ALA A 13 -3.05 8.87 -3.55
N ALA A 14 -3.02 8.87 -4.88
CA ALA A 14 -2.93 10.08 -5.70
C ALA A 14 -4.19 10.97 -5.67
N GLY A 15 -5.25 10.55 -4.96
CA GLY A 15 -6.39 11.40 -4.64
C GLY A 15 -6.07 12.51 -3.62
N HIS A 16 -4.94 12.41 -2.91
CA HIS A 16 -4.46 13.47 -2.01
C HIS A 16 -3.56 14.46 -2.75
N GLU A 17 -3.73 15.76 -2.50
CA GLU A 17 -2.95 16.83 -3.14
C GLU A 17 -1.44 16.80 -2.89
N TYR A 18 -0.99 16.03 -1.90
CA TYR A 18 0.43 15.90 -1.51
C TYR A 18 1.09 14.64 -2.06
N ILE A 19 0.35 13.80 -2.77
CA ILE A 19 0.85 12.55 -3.32
C ILE A 19 0.75 12.62 -4.84
N ASP A 20 1.89 12.81 -5.50
CA ASP A 20 1.96 12.67 -6.95
C ASP A 20 2.10 11.19 -7.32
N SER A 21 1.29 10.72 -8.26
CA SER A 21 1.35 9.36 -8.79
C SER A 21 2.74 8.96 -9.35
N SER A 22 3.52 9.94 -9.81
CA SER A 22 4.87 9.75 -10.34
C SER A 22 5.92 9.45 -9.26
N ASP A 23 5.59 9.72 -7.99
CA ASP A 23 6.42 9.41 -6.81
C ASP A 23 6.04 8.07 -6.16
N ILE A 24 5.13 7.30 -6.76
CA ILE A 24 4.73 5.96 -6.28
C ILE A 24 5.40 4.85 -7.09
N PHE A 25 6.24 4.08 -6.42
CA PHE A 25 7.01 2.98 -7.01
C PHE A 25 6.54 1.62 -6.49
N GLU A 26 6.64 0.56 -7.31
CA GLU A 26 6.32 -0.83 -6.90
C GLU A 26 7.55 -1.59 -6.36
N VAL A 27 8.75 -1.06 -6.62
CA VAL A 27 10.02 -1.61 -6.16
C VAL A 27 10.83 -0.44 -5.63
N PHE A 28 11.65 -0.69 -4.60
CA PHE A 28 12.59 0.31 -4.09
C PHE A 28 13.44 0.86 -5.23
N ARG A 29 13.57 2.19 -5.33
CA ARG A 29 14.48 2.81 -6.28
C ARG A 29 15.92 2.53 -5.89
N ASP A 30 16.50 1.50 -6.49
CA ASP A 30 17.93 1.25 -6.47
C ASP A 30 18.54 1.75 -7.80
N SER A 31 19.33 2.83 -7.75
CA SER A 31 20.16 3.23 -8.89
C SER A 31 21.51 2.48 -8.88
N GLY A 32 21.48 1.17 -8.62
CA GLY A 32 22.64 0.28 -8.66
C GLY A 32 23.62 0.37 -7.47
N ALA A 33 23.21 0.93 -6.33
CA ALA A 33 23.87 0.91 -5.01
C ALA A 33 23.43 2.08 -4.10
N THR A 34 22.56 2.99 -4.56
CA THR A 34 22.24 4.23 -3.82
C THR A 34 20.73 4.48 -3.84
N ALA A 35 20.15 4.70 -2.66
CA ALA A 35 18.79 5.20 -2.56
C ALA A 35 18.72 6.57 -3.25
N VAL A 36 17.69 6.80 -4.06
CA VAL A 36 17.45 8.12 -4.65
C VAL A 36 17.02 9.05 -3.52
N SER A 37 17.80 10.11 -3.27
CA SER A 37 17.42 11.15 -2.31
C SER A 37 16.16 11.85 -2.78
N GLY A 38 15.08 11.77 -2.01
CA GLY A 38 13.80 12.39 -2.34
C GLY A 38 12.67 11.93 -1.43
N ASN A 39 11.49 12.48 -1.66
CA ASN A 39 10.25 12.04 -1.03
C ASN A 39 9.52 11.12 -2.00
N TYR A 40 9.26 9.89 -1.59
CA TYR A 40 8.60 8.91 -2.45
C TYR A 40 7.92 7.81 -1.63
N LEU A 41 7.03 7.11 -2.30
CA LEU A 41 6.27 6.00 -1.76
C LEU A 41 6.66 4.70 -2.47
N VAL A 42 6.83 3.63 -1.71
CA VAL A 42 6.99 2.27 -2.27
C VAL A 42 5.80 1.42 -1.85
N LEU A 43 5.03 0.96 -2.83
CA LEU A 43 3.87 0.11 -2.64
C LEU A 43 4.21 -1.35 -2.91
N THR A 44 3.99 -2.21 -1.92
CA THR A 44 3.97 -3.67 -2.06
C THR A 44 2.57 -4.19 -1.77
N VAL A 45 2.06 -5.09 -2.62
CA VAL A 45 0.71 -5.67 -2.45
C VAL A 45 0.81 -7.18 -2.35
N THR A 46 0.29 -7.73 -1.25
CA THR A 46 0.28 -9.17 -0.97
C THR A 46 -1.16 -9.66 -0.94
N ILE A 47 -1.48 -10.66 -1.76
CA ILE A 47 -2.78 -11.35 -1.72
C ILE A 47 -2.63 -12.61 -0.87
N ARG A 48 -3.49 -12.76 0.15
CA ARG A 48 -3.56 -13.95 1.01
C ARG A 48 -4.96 -14.56 0.87
N GLY A 49 -5.04 -15.80 0.36
CA GLY A 49 -6.32 -16.51 0.25
C GLY A 49 -6.95 -16.77 1.61
N TYR A 50 -8.29 -16.72 1.70
CA TYR A 50 -9.00 -17.09 2.92
C TYR A 50 -8.85 -18.59 3.19
N ALA A 51 -8.38 -18.95 4.39
CA ALA A 51 -8.17 -20.35 4.79
C ALA A 51 -9.47 -21.15 5.02
N GLY A 52 -10.65 -20.53 4.93
CA GLY A 52 -11.94 -21.17 5.25
C GLY A 52 -12.27 -22.37 4.36
N GLU A 53 -11.83 -22.35 3.10
CA GLU A 53 -12.12 -23.41 2.12
C GLU A 53 -10.95 -24.40 1.92
N ARG A 54 -9.82 -24.20 2.61
CA ARG A 54 -8.63 -25.08 2.50
C ARG A 54 -8.90 -26.56 2.75
N ASN A 55 -10.01 -26.89 3.41
CA ASN A 55 -10.39 -28.26 3.72
C ASN A 55 -11.39 -28.89 2.74
N THR A 56 -11.93 -28.16 1.75
CA THR A 56 -13.03 -28.67 0.90
C THR A 56 -13.03 -28.26 -0.57
N SER A 57 -12.21 -27.29 -1.02
CA SER A 57 -12.18 -26.88 -2.44
C SER A 57 -10.77 -26.44 -2.88
N PRO A 58 -10.37 -26.65 -4.15
CA PRO A 58 -9.19 -26.00 -4.72
C PRO A 58 -9.26 -24.49 -4.53
N GLU A 59 -8.11 -23.83 -4.34
CA GLU A 59 -7.98 -22.37 -4.26
C GLU A 59 -8.50 -21.75 -5.57
N ASP A 60 -9.79 -21.40 -5.61
CA ASP A 60 -10.32 -20.64 -6.72
C ASP A 60 -9.96 -19.17 -6.49
N VAL A 61 -9.11 -18.63 -7.36
CA VAL A 61 -8.75 -17.20 -7.40
C VAL A 61 -10.01 -16.33 -7.61
N ALA A 62 -11.14 -16.92 -7.97
CA ALA A 62 -12.45 -16.27 -8.02
C ALA A 62 -13.11 -15.98 -6.65
N GLY A 63 -12.63 -16.60 -5.56
CA GLY A 63 -13.19 -16.46 -4.21
C GLY A 63 -12.83 -15.16 -3.48
N ASP A 64 -13.21 -15.10 -2.20
CA ASP A 64 -12.87 -14.01 -1.29
C ASP A 64 -11.43 -14.17 -0.80
N TYR A 65 -10.67 -13.07 -0.75
CA TYR A 65 -9.29 -13.09 -0.25
C TYR A 65 -8.93 -11.80 0.48
N SER A 66 -7.96 -11.90 1.39
CA SER A 66 -7.35 -10.74 2.05
C SER A 66 -6.30 -10.12 1.13
N VAL A 67 -6.21 -8.81 1.15
CA VAL A 67 -5.19 -8.05 0.44
C VAL A 67 -4.54 -7.09 1.43
N GLU A 68 -3.24 -7.25 1.58
CA GLU A 68 -2.38 -6.40 2.39
C GLU A 68 -1.63 -5.44 1.45
N PHE A 69 -1.72 -4.14 1.75
CA PHE A 69 -1.03 -3.06 1.04
C PHE A 69 0.00 -2.47 2.00
N GLN A 70 1.26 -2.80 1.77
CA GLN A 70 2.38 -2.20 2.49
C GLN A 70 2.86 -0.96 1.73
N TRP A 71 2.81 0.19 2.40
CA TRP A 71 3.39 1.43 1.95
C TRP A 71 4.63 1.73 2.78
N ARG A 72 5.79 1.79 2.12
CA ARG A 72 6.97 2.42 2.70
C ARG A 72 7.00 3.88 2.27
N VAL A 73 6.86 4.77 3.23
CA VAL A 73 7.05 6.20 3.05
C VAL A 73 8.54 6.51 3.22
N VAL A 74 9.15 7.21 2.28
CA VAL A 74 10.57 7.62 2.36
C VAL A 74 10.66 9.11 2.13
N THR A 75 11.41 9.82 2.98
CA THR A 75 11.56 11.28 2.92
C THR A 75 12.94 11.75 3.32
N VAL A 76 13.28 12.97 2.92
CA VAL A 76 14.57 13.61 3.26
C VAL A 76 14.58 14.24 4.65
N ASP A 77 13.41 14.48 5.25
CA ASP A 77 13.26 15.09 6.57
C ASP A 77 12.07 14.51 7.34
N ALA A 78 12.12 14.63 8.67
CA ALA A 78 11.10 14.05 9.54
C ALA A 78 9.71 14.71 9.41
N GLY A 79 9.64 15.99 9.01
CA GLY A 79 8.37 16.69 8.83
C GLY A 79 7.62 16.13 7.61
N GLY A 80 8.32 16.01 6.48
CA GLY A 80 7.78 15.39 5.28
C GLY A 80 7.32 13.96 5.52
N LEU A 81 7.99 13.20 6.40
CA LEU A 81 7.54 11.86 6.77
C LEU A 81 6.16 11.90 7.42
N VAL A 82 5.96 12.77 8.42
CA VAL A 82 4.69 12.90 9.12
C VAL A 82 3.58 13.32 8.15
N ASP A 83 3.85 14.29 7.29
CA ASP A 83 2.86 14.81 6.34
C ASP A 83 2.42 13.75 5.32
N LEU A 84 3.35 12.98 4.75
CA LEU A 84 3.02 11.91 3.80
C LEU A 84 2.34 10.71 4.45
N VAL A 85 2.72 10.37 5.68
CA VAL A 85 2.05 9.32 6.46
C VAL A 85 0.59 9.73 6.73
N ASP A 86 0.35 10.97 7.14
CA ASP A 86 -1.00 11.47 7.41
C ASP A 86 -1.85 11.55 6.13
N ALA A 87 -1.25 11.97 5.01
CA ALA A 87 -1.90 11.98 3.70
C ALA A 87 -2.36 10.57 3.27
N LEU A 88 -1.49 9.56 3.41
CA LEU A 88 -1.86 8.16 3.14
C LEU A 88 -2.99 7.68 4.06
N ARG A 89 -2.91 7.97 5.36
CA ARG A 89 -3.96 7.55 6.30
C ARG A 89 -5.31 8.18 5.97
N THR A 90 -5.33 9.46 5.59
CA THR A 90 -6.53 10.17 5.17
C THR A 90 -7.17 9.53 3.93
N GLN A 91 -6.37 9.05 2.98
CA GLN A 91 -6.87 8.38 1.78
C GLN A 91 -7.32 6.93 2.01
N PHE A 92 -6.74 6.21 2.97
CA PHE A 92 -7.00 4.78 3.11
C PHE A 92 -7.93 4.44 4.28
N VAL A 93 -7.74 5.03 5.46
CA VAL A 93 -8.45 4.60 6.67
C VAL A 93 -9.95 4.81 6.52
N GLY A 94 -10.72 3.72 6.65
CA GLY A 94 -12.19 3.74 6.50
C GLY A 94 -12.69 3.86 5.06
N GLN A 95 -11.81 4.06 4.08
CA GLN A 95 -12.15 4.06 2.66
C GLN A 95 -12.20 2.63 2.11
N ARG A 96 -12.90 2.47 0.98
CA ARG A 96 -12.99 1.19 0.25
C ARG A 96 -12.23 1.30 -1.05
N LEU A 97 -11.49 0.24 -1.39
CA LEU A 97 -10.78 0.19 -2.66
C LEU A 97 -11.73 -0.13 -3.81
N GLU A 98 -11.73 0.72 -4.83
CA GLU A 98 -12.51 0.49 -6.05
C GLU A 98 -11.76 -0.42 -7.02
N VAL A 99 -12.20 -1.67 -7.14
CA VAL A 99 -11.66 -2.64 -8.10
C VAL A 99 -12.79 -3.18 -8.95
N ALA A 100 -12.68 -3.05 -10.28
CA ALA A 100 -13.72 -3.49 -11.21
C ALA A 100 -14.10 -4.97 -11.00
N GLY A 101 -15.40 -5.23 -10.79
CA GLY A 101 -15.94 -6.58 -10.55
C GLY A 101 -15.68 -7.14 -9.15
N ARG A 102 -15.18 -6.34 -8.21
CA ARG A 102 -14.90 -6.75 -6.83
C ARG A 102 -15.51 -5.76 -5.84
N ALA A 103 -15.88 -6.26 -4.66
CA ALA A 103 -16.29 -5.44 -3.53
C ALA A 103 -15.20 -5.55 -2.44
N CYS A 104 -14.61 -4.43 -2.05
CA CYS A 104 -13.61 -4.39 -0.99
C CYS A 104 -14.24 -3.88 0.32
N THR A 105 -13.89 -4.50 1.44
CA THR A 105 -14.23 -3.96 2.76
C THR A 105 -13.49 -2.63 3.00
N PRO A 106 -13.93 -1.80 3.96
CA PRO A 106 -13.12 -0.67 4.38
C PRO A 106 -11.73 -1.12 4.87
N PHE A 107 -10.70 -0.32 4.61
CA PHE A 107 -9.36 -0.62 5.10
C PHE A 107 -9.27 -0.55 6.62
N THR A 108 -8.54 -1.52 7.18
CA THR A 108 -7.91 -1.40 8.50
C THR A 108 -6.46 -0.98 8.32
N SER A 109 -5.84 -0.40 9.35
CA SER A 109 -4.47 0.10 9.26
C SER A 109 -3.63 -0.28 10.47
N ASP A 110 -2.38 -0.64 10.21
CA ASP A 110 -1.31 -0.75 11.20
C ASP A 110 -0.06 0.01 10.72
N MET A 111 0.86 0.36 11.61
CA MET A 111 2.08 1.08 11.24
C MET A 111 3.25 0.72 12.15
N ASP A 112 4.43 0.65 11.54
CA ASP A 112 5.69 0.56 12.27
C ASP A 112 6.12 1.93 12.81
N ASP A 113 7.06 1.92 13.75
CA ASP A 113 7.73 3.15 14.19
C ASP A 113 8.51 3.82 13.06
N ALA A 114 8.52 5.15 13.04
CA ALA A 114 9.36 5.93 12.15
C ALA A 114 10.85 5.67 12.44
N ARG A 115 11.65 5.54 11.37
CA ARG A 115 13.09 5.24 11.43
C ARG A 115 13.89 6.22 10.58
N TYR A 116 15.16 6.37 10.92
CA TYR A 116 16.14 7.11 10.13
C TYR A 116 17.27 6.17 9.71
N ASP A 117 17.53 6.08 8.41
CA ASP A 117 18.68 5.34 7.89
C ASP A 117 19.85 6.30 7.67
N SER A 118 20.88 6.18 8.51
CA SER A 118 22.06 7.04 8.46
C SER A 118 22.94 6.82 7.22
N ASN A 119 22.85 5.67 6.56
CA ASN A 119 23.67 5.37 5.38
C ASN A 119 23.20 6.17 4.17
N VAL A 120 21.88 6.28 4.01
CA VAL A 120 21.25 7.02 2.90
C VAL A 120 20.72 8.39 3.32
N ARG A 121 20.73 8.69 4.62
CA ARG A 121 20.24 9.93 5.25
C ARG A 121 18.77 10.21 4.96
N LEU A 122 17.94 9.17 5.03
CA LEU A 122 16.50 9.27 4.77
C LEU A 122 15.70 8.80 5.98
N PHE A 123 14.54 9.42 6.16
CA PHE A 123 13.51 8.99 7.10
C PHE A 123 12.56 8.04 6.38
N TYR A 124 12.11 7.01 7.07
CA TYR A 124 11.13 6.09 6.52
C TYR A 124 10.18 5.54 7.58
N GLN A 125 9.00 5.14 7.14
CA GLN A 125 8.00 4.46 7.96
C GLN A 125 7.20 3.51 7.07
N ASP A 126 6.94 2.30 7.58
CA ASP A 126 6.10 1.32 6.91
C ASP A 126 4.68 1.38 7.49
N ILE A 127 3.69 1.46 6.61
CA ILE A 127 2.26 1.48 6.93
C ILE A 127 1.61 0.32 6.20
N TYR A 128 0.75 -0.41 6.89
CA TYR A 128 0.04 -1.57 6.37
C TYR A 128 -1.45 -1.25 6.32
N PHE A 129 -2.08 -1.46 5.17
CA PHE A 129 -3.53 -1.41 5.03
C PHE A 129 -4.07 -2.76 4.58
N ASP A 130 -5.04 -3.29 5.31
CA ASP A 130 -5.67 -4.58 5.01
C ASP A 130 -7.13 -4.41 4.62
N THR A 131 -7.54 -5.14 3.59
CA THR A 131 -8.94 -5.25 3.15
C THR A 131 -9.24 -6.68 2.71
N VAL A 132 -10.50 -7.09 2.82
CA VAL A 132 -11.01 -8.29 2.15
C VAL A 132 -11.59 -7.86 0.81
N SER A 133 -11.18 -8.52 -0.28
CA SER A 133 -11.78 -8.38 -1.61
C SER A 133 -12.64 -9.59 -1.89
N SER A 134 -13.92 -9.36 -2.12
CA SER A 134 -14.92 -10.35 -2.51
C SER A 134 -15.43 -10.10 -3.92
N ARG A 135 -16.15 -11.07 -4.47
CA ARG A 135 -16.86 -10.90 -5.75
C ARG A 135 -17.98 -9.85 -5.59
N ALA A 136 -18.05 -8.90 -6.51
CA ALA A 136 -19.21 -8.00 -6.59
C ALA A 136 -20.44 -8.83 -7.02
N ALA A 137 -21.53 -8.69 -6.27
CA ALA A 137 -22.81 -9.35 -6.54
C ALA A 137 -23.43 -8.92 -7.88
#